data_AF-A0A0R3T2E0-F1
#
_entry.id   AF-A0A0R3T2E0-F1
#
_cell.length_a   1.000
_cell.length_b   1.000
_cell.length_c   1.000
_cell.angle_alpha   90.00
_cell.angle_beta   90.00
_cell.angle_gamma   90.00
#
_symmetry.space_group_name_H-M   'P 1'
#
loop_
_entity.id
_entity.type
_entity.pdbx_description
1 polymer ?
#
loop_
_entity_poly.entity_id
_entity_poly.type
_entity_poly.pdbx_seq_one_letter_code
_entity_poly.pdbx_strand_id
1 'polypeptide(L)'
;MQIRRFCKRYGLLIVAAVMLVVTVWKIIQPDAQMEKKNTVDHTLAVIVPFRDRFTNLLLFLPHMHNYLKRKGIPHTFYIINQSDDFR
;
A
#
# COMPACT_ATOMS: atom_id res chain seq x y z
N MET A 1 -26.74 -17.72 -58.75
CA MET A 1 -26.92 -17.72 -57.27
C MET A 1 -25.59 -18.01 -56.58
N GLN A 2 -24.68 -17.01 -56.49
CA GLN A 2 -23.36 -17.20 -55.83
C GLN A 2 -22.85 -15.99 -55.01
N ILE A 3 -23.70 -15.01 -54.69
CA ILE A 3 -23.27 -13.79 -53.98
C ILE A 3 -23.36 -13.91 -52.44
N ARG A 4 -24.14 -14.86 -51.90
CA ARG A 4 -24.30 -15.04 -50.44
C ARG A 4 -23.13 -15.74 -49.73
N ARG A 5 -22.16 -16.32 -50.46
CA ARG A 5 -20.99 -16.99 -49.86
C ARG A 5 -19.83 -16.03 -49.58
N PHE A 6 -19.75 -14.90 -50.27
CA PHE A 6 -18.61 -13.99 -50.18
C PHE A 6 -18.64 -13.17 -48.89
N CYS A 7 -19.80 -12.64 -48.51
CA CYS A 7 -19.97 -11.79 -47.33
C CYS A 7 -19.77 -12.54 -45.99
N LYS A 8 -20.15 -13.84 -45.94
CA LYS A 8 -19.94 -14.68 -44.73
C LYS A 8 -18.47 -15.03 -44.50
N ARG A 9 -17.69 -15.24 -45.57
CA ARG A 9 -16.28 -15.68 -45.45
C ARG A 9 -15.37 -14.53 -45.04
N TYR A 10 -15.57 -13.34 -45.61
CA TYR A 10 -14.84 -12.14 -45.21
C TYR A 10 -15.23 -11.68 -43.79
N GLY A 11 -16.51 -11.78 -43.40
CA GLY A 11 -16.93 -11.47 -42.04
C GLY A 11 -16.30 -12.37 -40.97
N LEU A 12 -16.20 -13.67 -41.21
CA LEU A 12 -15.57 -14.62 -40.28
C LEU A 12 -14.07 -14.35 -40.11
N LEU A 13 -13.38 -14.02 -41.21
CA LEU A 13 -11.95 -13.72 -41.18
C LEU A 13 -11.64 -12.42 -40.43
N ILE A 14 -12.49 -11.39 -40.58
CA ILE A 14 -12.35 -10.12 -39.84
C ILE A 14 -12.54 -10.35 -38.34
N VAL A 15 -13.57 -11.10 -37.94
CA VAL A 15 -13.81 -11.41 -36.52
C VAL A 15 -12.67 -12.24 -35.93
N ALA A 16 -12.16 -13.23 -36.66
CA ALA A 16 -11.03 -14.04 -36.22
C ALA A 16 -9.75 -13.21 -36.06
N ALA A 17 -9.47 -12.28 -36.99
CA ALA A 17 -8.34 -11.36 -36.89
C ALA A 17 -8.46 -10.41 -35.69
N VAL A 18 -9.66 -9.87 -35.43
CA VAL A 18 -9.92 -9.00 -34.27
C VAL A 18 -9.73 -9.77 -32.95
N MET A 19 -10.21 -11.01 -32.87
CA MET A 19 -10.01 -11.86 -31.70
C MET A 19 -8.53 -12.18 -31.45
N LEU A 20 -7.77 -12.44 -32.53
CA LEU A 20 -6.33 -12.68 -32.44
C LEU A 20 -5.60 -11.44 -31.91
N VAL A 21 -5.94 -10.24 -32.42
CA VAL A 21 -5.37 -8.97 -31.95
C VAL A 21 -5.70 -8.73 -30.48
N VAL A 22 -6.94 -8.98 -30.03
CA VAL A 22 -7.34 -8.83 -28.62
C VAL A 22 -6.57 -9.79 -27.71
N THR A 23 -6.38 -11.05 -28.12
CA THR A 23 -5.63 -12.02 -27.32
C THR A 23 -4.13 -11.67 -27.21
N VAL A 24 -3.54 -11.13 -28.29
CA VAL A 24 -2.16 -10.63 -28.28
C VAL A 24 -2.03 -9.36 -27.42
N TRP A 25 -3.03 -8.47 -27.45
CA TRP A 25 -3.06 -7.29 -26.58
C TRP A 25 -3.13 -7.67 -25.10
N LYS A 26 -3.85 -8.76 -24.79
CA LYS A 26 -3.90 -9.34 -23.45
C LYS A 26 -2.58 -9.96 -22.99
N ILE A 27 -1.72 -10.42 -23.92
CA ILE A 27 -0.38 -10.94 -23.62
C ILE A 27 0.63 -9.82 -23.35
N ILE A 28 0.47 -8.67 -24.02
CA ILE A 28 1.36 -7.49 -23.88
C ILE A 28 0.97 -6.61 -22.69
N GLN A 29 -0.24 -6.78 -22.13
CA GLN A 29 -0.53 -6.32 -20.78
C GLN A 29 -0.07 -7.40 -19.81
N PRO A 30 1.19 -7.38 -19.31
CA PRO A 30 1.40 -7.97 -18.00
C PRO A 30 0.42 -7.19 -17.13
N ASP A 31 -0.55 -7.90 -16.59
CA ASP A 31 -1.28 -7.43 -15.45
C ASP A 31 -0.23 -7.12 -14.39
N ALA A 32 0.21 -5.87 -14.38
CA ALA A 32 0.76 -5.19 -13.25
C ALA A 32 -0.36 -5.22 -12.23
N GLN A 33 -0.55 -6.39 -11.62
CA GLN A 33 -1.25 -6.58 -10.38
C GLN A 33 -0.39 -5.79 -9.41
N MET A 34 -0.63 -4.48 -9.34
CA MET A 34 -0.31 -3.70 -8.18
C MET A 34 -1.13 -4.37 -7.09
N GLU A 35 -0.46 -5.29 -6.38
CA GLU A 35 -0.94 -5.85 -5.14
C GLU A 35 -1.48 -4.66 -4.35
N LYS A 36 -2.80 -4.57 -4.27
CA LYS A 36 -3.47 -3.56 -3.48
C LYS A 36 -3.18 -3.95 -2.05
N LYS A 37 -2.00 -3.59 -1.56
CA LYS A 37 -1.61 -3.66 -0.17
C LYS A 37 -2.72 -2.92 0.55
N ASN A 38 -3.57 -3.66 1.25
CA ASN A 38 -4.57 -3.07 2.12
C ASN A 38 -3.76 -2.40 3.24
N THR A 39 -3.29 -1.18 2.99
CA THR A 39 -2.52 -0.39 3.94
C THR A 39 -3.51 0.10 4.96
N VAL A 40 -3.81 -0.73 5.95
CA VAL A 40 -4.24 -0.22 7.24
C VAL A 40 -3.15 0.75 7.66
N ASP A 41 -3.51 2.02 7.79
CA ASP A 41 -2.58 3.07 8.20
C ASP A 41 -2.24 2.84 9.67
N HIS A 42 -1.18 2.08 9.91
CA HIS A 42 -0.77 1.67 11.25
C HIS A 42 0.00 2.80 11.91
N THR A 43 -0.63 3.46 12.88
CA THR A 43 0.05 4.43 13.76
C THR A 43 0.74 3.71 14.91
N LEU A 44 2.04 3.96 15.09
CA LEU A 44 2.84 3.39 16.16
C LEU A 44 2.57 4.10 17.50
N ALA A 45 2.09 3.35 18.50
CA ALA A 45 2.02 3.83 19.88
C ALA A 45 3.35 3.54 20.60
N VAL A 46 4.04 4.59 21.05
CA VAL A 46 5.29 4.48 21.83
C VAL A 46 4.98 4.75 23.28
N ILE A 47 4.93 3.69 24.09
CA ILE A 47 4.66 3.79 25.53
C ILE A 47 5.98 3.99 26.28
N VAL A 48 6.07 5.08 27.04
CA VAL A 48 7.24 5.46 27.81
C VAL A 48 6.88 5.44 29.29
N PRO A 49 7.29 4.42 30.05
CA PRO A 49 7.17 4.47 31.50
C PRO A 49 8.07 5.59 32.04
N PHE A 50 7.55 6.37 32.97
CA PHE A 50 8.19 7.55 33.51
C PHE A 50 8.11 7.58 35.04
N ARG A 51 9.24 7.85 35.68
CA ARG A 51 9.36 8.12 37.11
C ARG A 51 10.54 9.05 37.34
N ASP A 52 10.32 10.27 37.84
CA ASP A 52 11.35 11.23 38.27
C ASP A 52 12.50 11.54 37.29
N ARG A 53 12.35 11.28 35.99
CA ARG A 53 13.42 11.42 34.98
C ARG A 53 13.08 12.44 33.89
N PHE A 54 12.63 13.63 34.30
CA PHE A 54 12.15 14.66 33.37
C PHE A 54 13.22 15.09 32.35
N THR A 55 14.47 15.28 32.78
CA THR A 55 15.59 15.66 31.89
C THR A 55 15.84 14.61 30.80
N ASN A 56 15.83 13.32 31.16
CA ASN A 56 16.00 12.23 30.20
C ASN A 56 14.82 12.17 29.23
N LEU A 57 13.60 12.39 29.71
CA LEU A 57 12.41 12.41 28.86
C LEU A 57 12.47 13.55 27.84
N LEU A 58 12.88 14.75 28.28
CA LEU A 58 13.07 15.91 27.41
C LEU A 58 14.13 15.69 26.34
N LEU A 59 15.19 14.93 26.64
CA LEU A 59 16.19 14.56 25.65
C LEU A 59 15.63 13.47 24.70
N PHE A 60 14.97 12.45 25.25
CA PHE A 60 14.48 11.29 24.51
C PHE A 60 13.40 11.64 23.46
N LEU A 61 12.37 12.38 23.85
CA LEU A 61 11.21 12.67 23.00
C LEU A 61 11.59 13.32 21.65
N PRO A 62 12.35 14.44 21.59
CA PRO A 62 12.72 15.07 20.32
C PRO A 62 13.66 14.19 19.49
N HIS A 63 14.59 13.46 20.12
CA HIS A 63 15.47 12.55 19.39
C HIS A 63 14.69 11.42 18.71
N MET A 64 13.79 10.78 19.45
CA MET A 64 12.96 9.69 18.92
C MET A 64 11.92 10.17 17.92
N HIS A 65 11.30 11.33 18.17
CA HIS A 65 10.37 11.93 17.22
C HIS A 65 11.04 12.17 15.88
N ASN A 66 12.23 12.79 15.89
CA ASN A 66 13.00 13.03 14.67
C ASN A 66 13.43 11.73 13.98
N TYR A 67 13.81 10.70 14.75
CA TYR A 67 14.15 9.39 14.20
C TYR A 67 12.96 8.72 13.50
N LEU A 68 11.80 8.66 14.14
CA LEU A 68 10.60 8.04 13.59
C LEU A 68 10.01 8.83 12.42
N LYS A 69 10.05 10.17 12.50
CA LYS A 69 9.65 11.05 11.40
C LYS A 69 10.52 10.86 10.16
N ARG A 70 11.84 10.72 10.32
CA ARG A 70 12.75 10.42 9.18
C ARG A 70 12.47 9.06 8.54
N LYS A 71 11.93 8.10 9.30
CA LYS A 71 11.49 6.79 8.78
C LYS A 71 10.10 6.80 8.15
N GLY A 72 9.38 7.94 8.18
CA GLY A 72 8.01 8.04 7.69
C GLY A 72 6.99 7.24 8.51
N ILE A 73 7.29 6.96 9.77
CA ILE A 73 6.41 6.18 10.65
C ILE A 73 5.49 7.15 11.41
N PRO A 74 4.16 7.13 11.17
CA PRO A 74 3.22 7.88 12.00
C PRO A 74 3.26 7.31 13.42
N HIS A 75 3.43 8.16 14.42
CA HIS A 75 3.63 7.71 15.80
C HIS A 75 3.04 8.67 16.84
N THR A 76 2.71 8.14 18.00
CA THR A 76 2.21 8.89 19.16
C THR A 76 2.90 8.40 20.42
N PHE A 77 3.40 9.32 21.24
CA PHE A 77 4.03 9.00 22.52
C PHE A 77 3.00 9.00 23.64
N TYR A 78 3.00 7.94 24.45
CA TYR A 78 2.18 7.81 25.66
C TYR A 78 3.11 7.72 26.86
N ILE A 79 3.17 8.77 27.66
CA ILE A 79 4.03 8.84 28.85
C ILE A 79 3.21 8.36 30.04
N ILE A 80 3.59 7.22 30.60
CA ILE A 80 2.91 6.64 31.76
C ILE A 80 3.71 7.00 33.00
N ASN A 81 3.23 8.01 33.73
CA ASN A 81 3.83 8.41 35.00
C ASN A 81 3.46 7.40 36.10
N GLN A 82 4.47 6.86 36.77
CA GLN A 82 4.27 6.10 37.99
C GLN A 82 4.09 7.07 39.16
N SER A 83 2.85 7.29 39.60
CA SER A 83 2.49 8.19 40.71
C SER A 83 2.57 7.54 42.08
N ASP A 84 2.97 6.27 42.14
CA ASP A 84 2.94 5.49 43.37
C ASP A 84 4.29 5.51 44.09
N ASP A 85 4.25 5.97 45.35
CA ASP A 85 5.40 6.00 46.27
C ASP A 85 5.44 4.79 47.20
N PHE A 86 4.50 3.84 47.09
CA PHE A 86 4.39 2.75 48.06
C PHE A 86 5.47 1.70 47.84
N ARG A 87 6.39 1.66 48.79
CA ARG A 87 7.28 0.54 49.08
C ARG A 87 7.26 0.26 50.58
#